data_AF-A0A950EGR3-F1
#
_entry.id   AF-A0A950EGR3-F1
#
_cell.length_a   1.000
_cell.length_b   1.000
_cell.length_c   1.000
_cell.angle_alpha   90.00
_cell.angle_beta   90.00
_cell.angle_gamma   90.00
#
_symmetry.space_group_name_H-M   'P 1'
#
loop_
_entity.id
_entity.type
_entity.pdbx_description
1 polymer ?
#
loop_
_entity_poly.entity_id
_entity_poly.type
_entity_poly.pdbx_seq_one_letter_code
_entity_poly.pdbx_strand_id
1 'polypeptide(L)'
;MTSLIVLGAIVLLLYLFIRLCATTGAWLSGARYRSYRQLAARYRGKYESRGLSEPPTVSFSYNGSNVRLGLAPQITGQPAVSRTRVVARFRRGLPFRLELAPVSRPAPAQSPKGTRPFRVGDEEFDRSYVVQANDPEMAREFLAAPIRWAIDNLHRLAPPGGMLISINPERLLVQVDRDLGAGADALAHAVQQALTIHDGLLQGVAARMAQGVSIVAVGPTPAEEAGPPICKVCGEPILAPGVLCASCRTPHHRDCWEFVGRCSIYGCDGKQSIPA
;
A
#
# COMPACT_ATOMS: atom_id res chain seq x y z
N MET A 1 -32.47 -59.16 11.77
CA MET A 1 -31.29 -58.89 12.64
C MET A 1 -30.04 -58.59 11.81
N THR A 2 -29.71 -59.42 10.80
CA THR A 2 -28.58 -59.22 9.87
C THR A 2 -28.59 -57.85 9.15
N SER A 3 -29.73 -57.40 8.64
CA SER A 3 -29.81 -56.10 7.94
C SER A 3 -29.49 -54.89 8.83
N LEU A 4 -29.83 -54.95 10.12
CA LEU A 4 -29.51 -53.88 11.08
C LEU A 4 -28.00 -53.84 11.40
N ILE A 5 -27.35 -55.00 11.47
CA ILE A 5 -25.90 -55.10 11.69
C ILE A 5 -25.14 -54.54 10.47
N VAL A 6 -25.57 -54.88 9.25
CA VAL A 6 -24.96 -54.36 8.01
C VAL A 6 -25.13 -52.85 7.92
N LEU A 7 -26.33 -52.32 8.19
CA LEU A 7 -26.57 -50.88 8.20
C LEU A 7 -25.70 -50.17 9.25
N GLY A 8 -25.61 -50.72 10.46
CA GLY A 8 -24.75 -50.19 11.53
C GLY A 8 -23.27 -50.15 11.14
N ALA A 9 -22.77 -51.19 10.48
CA ALA A 9 -21.40 -51.24 9.98
C ALA A 9 -21.14 -50.19 8.89
N ILE A 10 -22.07 -49.99 7.95
CA ILE A 10 -21.96 -48.96 6.90
C ILE A 10 -21.91 -47.56 7.52
N VAL A 11 -22.81 -47.25 8.47
CA VAL A 11 -22.82 -45.95 9.15
C VAL A 11 -21.53 -45.70 9.93
N LEU A 12 -21.02 -46.72 10.64
CA LEU A 12 -19.76 -46.62 11.36
C LEU A 12 -18.57 -46.40 10.42
N LEU A 13 -18.49 -47.14 9.31
CA LEU A 13 -17.43 -46.96 8.30
C LEU A 13 -17.49 -45.56 7.67
N LEU A 14 -18.69 -45.07 7.33
CA LEU A 14 -18.86 -43.72 6.81
C LEU A 14 -18.42 -42.66 7.81
N TYR A 15 -18.79 -42.81 9.09
CA TYR A 15 -18.36 -41.92 10.16
C TYR A 15 -16.83 -41.92 10.33
N LEU A 16 -16.19 -43.10 10.36
CA LEU A 16 -14.74 -43.23 10.46
C LEU A 16 -14.04 -42.61 9.25
N PHE A 17 -14.57 -42.81 8.04
CA PHE A 17 -14.06 -42.21 6.82
C PHE A 17 -14.13 -40.68 6.86
N ILE A 18 -15.29 -40.12 7.21
CA ILE A 18 -15.46 -38.66 7.36
C ILE A 18 -14.50 -38.11 8.40
N ARG A 19 -14.36 -38.79 9.55
CA ARG A 19 -13.44 -38.37 10.62
C ARG A 19 -11.99 -38.42 10.16
N LEU A 20 -11.58 -39.48 9.46
CA LEU A 20 -10.23 -39.63 8.91
C LEU A 20 -9.95 -38.52 7.89
N CYS A 21 -10.87 -38.27 6.94
CA CYS A 21 -10.76 -37.18 5.97
C CYS A 21 -10.67 -35.82 6.66
N ALA A 22 -11.45 -35.58 7.72
CA ALA A 22 -11.40 -34.35 8.50
C ALA A 22 -10.05 -34.19 9.23
N THR A 23 -9.52 -35.25 9.85
CA THR A 23 -8.20 -35.21 10.52
C THR A 23 -7.06 -35.02 9.54
N THR A 24 -7.09 -35.72 8.41
CA THR A 24 -6.07 -35.59 7.36
C THR A 24 -6.12 -34.21 6.72
N GLY A 25 -7.33 -33.68 6.47
CA GLY A 25 -7.53 -32.32 6.01
C GLY A 25 -7.07 -31.26 7.02
N ALA A 26 -7.34 -31.47 8.32
CA ALA A 26 -6.87 -30.60 9.40
C ALA A 26 -5.33 -30.64 9.56
N TRP A 27 -4.71 -31.81 9.40
CA TRP A 27 -3.26 -31.96 9.46
C TRP A 27 -2.58 -31.31 8.25
N LEU A 28 -3.10 -31.54 7.04
CA LEU A 28 -2.61 -30.91 5.81
C LEU A 28 -2.75 -29.38 5.86
N SER A 29 -3.91 -28.87 6.28
CA SER A 29 -4.14 -27.43 6.43
C SER A 29 -3.35 -26.82 7.60
N GLY A 30 -3.26 -27.53 8.71
CA GLY A 30 -2.45 -27.14 9.87
C GLY A 30 -0.98 -27.02 9.51
N ALA A 31 -0.44 -27.99 8.76
CA ALA A 31 0.92 -27.97 8.25
C ALA A 31 1.17 -26.80 7.30
N ARG A 32 0.20 -26.49 6.43
CA ARG A 32 0.25 -25.38 5.45
C ARG A 32 0.35 -24.00 6.10
N TYR A 33 -0.19 -23.83 7.32
CA TYR A 33 -0.24 -22.53 7.98
C TYR A 33 0.67 -22.40 9.22
N ARG A 34 1.58 -23.37 9.43
CA ARG A 34 2.57 -23.31 10.53
C ARG A 34 3.42 -22.04 10.48
N SER A 35 3.85 -21.64 9.28
CA SER A 35 4.65 -20.43 9.05
C SER A 35 3.98 -19.16 9.58
N TYR A 36 2.68 -19.00 9.36
CA TYR A 36 1.92 -17.84 9.85
C TYR A 36 1.77 -17.86 11.37
N ARG A 37 1.56 -19.02 11.99
CA ARG A 37 1.48 -19.14 13.47
C ARG A 37 2.83 -18.85 14.12
N GLN A 38 3.92 -19.38 13.57
CA GLN A 38 5.28 -19.09 14.04
C GLN A 38 5.59 -17.60 13.93
N LEU A 39 5.20 -16.97 12.82
CA LEU A 39 5.36 -15.54 12.65
C LEU A 39 4.53 -14.74 13.66
N ALA A 40 3.27 -15.12 13.89
CA ALA A 40 2.44 -14.49 14.91
C ALA A 40 3.09 -14.59 16.30
N ALA A 41 3.62 -15.75 16.67
CA ALA A 41 4.37 -15.91 17.91
C ALA A 41 5.61 -15.01 17.97
N ARG A 42 6.41 -14.97 16.89
CA ARG A 42 7.64 -14.17 16.79
C ARG A 42 7.39 -12.68 17.02
N TYR A 43 6.32 -12.13 16.45
CA TYR A 43 5.98 -10.71 16.56
C TYR A 43 4.91 -10.42 17.64
N ARG A 44 4.60 -11.38 18.52
CA ARG A 44 3.53 -11.28 19.52
C ARG A 44 2.19 -10.78 18.93
N GLY A 45 1.91 -11.24 17.72
CA GLY A 45 0.74 -10.90 16.94
C GLY A 45 -0.42 -11.86 17.11
N LYS A 46 -1.51 -11.55 16.42
CA LYS A 46 -2.72 -12.38 16.33
C LYS A 46 -2.76 -13.09 14.97
N TYR A 47 -2.86 -14.41 15.02
CA TYR A 47 -3.17 -15.25 13.86
C TYR A 47 -4.69 -15.39 13.71
N GLU A 48 -5.21 -15.20 12.50
CA GLU A 48 -6.62 -15.35 12.16
C GLU A 48 -6.77 -16.24 10.93
N SER A 49 -7.60 -17.28 11.03
CA SER A 49 -8.04 -18.14 9.92
C SER A 49 -9.56 -18.24 9.92
N ARG A 50 -10.23 -17.73 8.87
CA ARG A 50 -11.70 -17.70 8.76
C ARG A 50 -12.24 -18.88 7.93
N GLY A 51 -11.84 -20.08 8.29
CA GLY A 51 -12.27 -21.32 7.62
C GLY A 51 -11.32 -21.84 6.54
N LEU A 52 -11.79 -22.78 5.73
CA LEU A 52 -11.00 -23.48 4.70
C LEU A 52 -10.77 -22.66 3.43
N SER A 53 -11.65 -21.70 3.15
CA SER A 53 -11.62 -20.88 1.92
C SER A 53 -10.89 -19.54 2.10
N GLU A 54 -10.86 -18.99 3.32
CA GLU A 54 -10.20 -17.72 3.58
C GLU A 54 -8.70 -17.92 3.86
N PRO A 55 -7.81 -17.16 3.22
CA PRO A 55 -6.39 -17.28 3.47
C PRO A 55 -6.05 -16.85 4.90
N PRO A 56 -5.03 -17.48 5.52
CA PRO A 56 -4.58 -17.08 6.85
C PRO A 56 -4.09 -15.64 6.84
N THR A 57 -4.29 -14.96 7.96
CA THR A 57 -3.74 -13.62 8.18
C THR A 57 -3.07 -13.53 9.53
N VAL A 58 -2.01 -12.72 9.59
CA VAL A 58 -1.30 -12.40 10.83
C VAL A 58 -1.34 -10.90 10.99
N SER A 59 -1.64 -10.42 12.19
CA SER A 59 -1.62 -9.00 12.50
C SER A 59 -0.81 -8.71 13.76
N PHE A 60 -0.03 -7.64 13.76
CA PHE A 60 0.76 -7.20 14.92
C PHE A 60 0.98 -5.68 14.86
N SER A 61 1.40 -5.09 15.98
CA SER A 61 1.80 -3.68 16.01
C SER A 61 3.30 -3.56 15.83
N TYR A 62 3.76 -2.57 15.07
CA TYR A 62 5.19 -2.32 14.85
C TYR A 62 5.46 -0.82 14.65
N ASN A 63 6.30 -0.22 15.50
CA ASN A 63 6.67 1.20 15.44
C ASN A 63 5.49 2.16 15.22
N GLY A 64 4.39 1.93 15.96
CA GLY A 64 3.17 2.74 15.86
C GLY A 64 2.25 2.39 14.69
N SER A 65 2.64 1.50 13.78
CA SER A 65 1.79 1.02 12.67
C SER A 65 1.10 -0.29 13.02
N ASN A 66 -0.05 -0.56 12.39
CA ASN A 66 -0.69 -1.88 12.41
C ASN A 66 -0.25 -2.65 11.16
N VAL A 67 0.49 -3.74 11.36
CA VAL A 67 0.99 -4.59 10.27
C VAL A 67 0.06 -5.79 10.12
N ARG A 68 -0.42 -6.01 8.89
CA ARG A 68 -1.21 -7.18 8.50
C ARG A 68 -0.51 -7.90 7.36
N LEU A 69 -0.23 -9.18 7.58
CA LEU A 69 0.28 -10.12 6.59
C LEU A 69 -0.84 -11.07 6.17
N GLY A 70 -0.84 -11.46 4.90
CA GLY A 70 -1.66 -12.56 4.41
C GLY A 70 -1.47 -12.76 2.91
N LEU A 71 -2.31 -13.61 2.31
CA LEU A 71 -2.39 -13.68 0.86
C LEU A 71 -3.24 -12.52 0.32
N ALA A 72 -2.86 -12.01 -0.85
CA ALA A 72 -3.67 -11.08 -1.61
C ALA A 72 -4.93 -11.79 -2.12
N PRO A 73 -6.09 -11.12 -2.14
CA PRO A 73 -7.29 -11.69 -2.75
C PRO A 73 -7.02 -12.01 -4.23
N GLN A 74 -7.62 -13.09 -4.71
CA GLN A 74 -7.68 -13.38 -6.14
C GLN A 74 -8.66 -12.40 -6.79
N ILE A 75 -8.23 -11.74 -7.85
CA ILE A 75 -9.06 -10.83 -8.63
C ILE A 75 -9.58 -11.64 -9.82
N THR A 76 -10.89 -11.68 -10.01
CA THR A 76 -11.53 -12.36 -11.14
C THR A 76 -10.92 -11.86 -12.46
N GLY A 77 -10.52 -12.79 -13.32
CA GLY A 77 -9.90 -12.47 -14.62
C GLY A 77 -8.37 -12.31 -14.59
N GLN A 78 -7.72 -12.32 -13.42
CA GLN A 78 -6.27 -12.42 -13.33
C GLN A 78 -5.82 -13.87 -13.17
N PRO A 79 -4.62 -14.25 -13.66
CA PRO A 79 -4.02 -15.55 -13.38
C PRO A 79 -4.02 -15.83 -11.87
N ALA A 80 -4.39 -17.05 -11.48
CA ALA A 80 -4.60 -17.46 -10.10
C ALA A 80 -3.28 -17.65 -9.31
N VAL A 81 -2.30 -16.75 -9.47
CA VAL A 81 -1.06 -16.77 -8.71
C VAL A 81 -1.34 -16.24 -7.31
N SER A 82 -1.09 -17.06 -6.31
CA SER A 82 -1.17 -16.62 -4.91
C SER A 82 -0.04 -15.64 -4.62
N ARG A 83 -0.36 -14.51 -4.00
CA ARG A 83 0.59 -13.41 -3.73
C ARG A 83 0.65 -13.14 -2.24
N THR A 84 1.83 -13.06 -1.67
CA THR A 84 2.02 -12.70 -0.26
C THR A 84 2.05 -11.19 -0.13
N ARG A 85 1.31 -10.62 0.82
CA ARG A 85 1.32 -9.17 1.08
C ARG A 85 1.60 -8.86 2.54
N VAL A 86 2.47 -7.88 2.77
CA VAL A 86 2.66 -7.21 4.06
C VAL A 86 2.09 -5.80 3.92
N VAL A 87 1.14 -5.46 4.78
CA VAL A 87 0.49 -4.14 4.79
C VAL A 87 0.74 -3.49 6.14
N ALA A 88 1.50 -2.40 6.17
CA ALA A 88 1.69 -1.58 7.37
C ALA A 88 0.82 -0.32 7.25
N ARG A 89 -0.23 -0.22 8.08
CA ARG A 89 -1.10 0.96 8.14
C ARG A 89 -0.54 1.96 9.15
N PHE A 90 -0.33 3.18 8.70
CA PHE A 90 0.17 4.26 9.53
C PHE A 90 -0.93 4.78 10.45
N ARG A 91 -0.58 5.15 11.69
CA ARG A 91 -1.52 5.84 12.60
C ARG A 91 -1.79 7.27 12.16
N ARG A 92 -0.79 7.93 11.60
CA ARG A 92 -0.86 9.29 11.05
C ARG A 92 -0.55 9.19 9.57
N GLY A 93 -1.34 9.85 8.74
CA GLY A 93 -1.12 9.80 7.31
C GLY A 93 0.24 10.39 6.91
N LEU A 94 0.87 9.86 5.86
CA LEU A 94 2.11 10.38 5.30
C LEU A 94 1.81 11.20 4.04
N PRO A 95 2.39 12.40 3.83
CA PRO A 95 2.20 13.18 2.61
C PRO A 95 3.04 12.63 1.42
N PHE A 96 3.22 11.31 1.34
CA PHE A 96 4.11 10.65 0.41
C PHE A 96 3.40 9.54 -0.35
N ARG A 97 3.65 9.51 -1.66
CA ARG A 97 3.18 8.47 -2.58
C ARG A 97 4.36 7.99 -3.39
N LEU A 98 4.57 6.68 -3.38
CA LEU A 98 5.60 6.04 -4.15
C LEU A 98 5.11 4.68 -4.63
N GLU A 99 5.44 4.34 -5.86
CA GLU A 99 5.30 3.00 -6.39
C GLU A 99 6.64 2.54 -6.96
N LEU A 100 7.00 1.30 -6.65
CA LEU A 100 8.21 0.66 -7.11
C LEU A 100 7.90 -0.77 -7.53
N ALA A 101 8.34 -1.12 -8.73
CA ALA A 101 8.26 -2.47 -9.26
C ALA A 101 9.52 -2.79 -10.07
N PRO A 102 9.94 -4.07 -10.14
CA PRO A 102 10.98 -4.49 -11.08
C PRO A 102 10.57 -4.21 -12.53
N VAL A 103 11.52 -3.87 -13.40
CA VAL A 103 11.26 -3.63 -14.83
C VAL A 103 10.65 -4.85 -15.52
N SER A 104 10.94 -6.06 -15.04
CA SER A 104 10.39 -7.32 -15.55
C SER A 104 8.90 -7.52 -15.26
N ARG A 105 8.32 -6.73 -14.35
CA ARG A 105 6.91 -6.81 -13.99
C ARG A 105 6.10 -5.91 -14.92
N PRO A 106 5.01 -6.41 -15.53
CA PRO A 106 4.11 -5.57 -16.32
C PRO A 106 3.64 -4.38 -15.47
N ALA A 107 3.91 -3.17 -15.95
CA ALA A 107 3.45 -1.96 -15.27
C ALA A 107 1.92 -1.96 -15.23
N PRO A 108 1.29 -1.47 -14.14
CA PRO A 108 -0.14 -1.25 -14.14
C PRO A 108 -0.52 -0.29 -15.27
N ALA A 109 -1.68 -0.51 -15.89
CA ALA A 109 -2.15 0.28 -17.03
C ALA A 109 -2.26 1.78 -16.72
N GLN A 110 -2.41 2.14 -15.44
CA GLN A 110 -2.46 3.52 -14.99
C GLN A 110 -1.50 3.71 -13.83
N SER A 111 -0.63 4.71 -13.97
CA SER A 111 0.21 5.19 -12.88
C SER A 111 -0.67 5.79 -11.77
N PRO A 112 -0.28 5.68 -10.49
CA PRO A 112 -0.98 6.35 -9.41
C PRO A 112 -1.14 7.85 -9.68
N LYS A 113 -2.32 8.40 -9.37
CA LYS A 113 -2.58 9.83 -9.57
C LYS A 113 -1.57 10.66 -8.76
N GLY A 114 -0.96 11.65 -9.42
CA GLY A 114 -0.04 12.59 -8.79
C GLY A 114 1.38 12.07 -8.58
N THR A 115 1.74 10.91 -9.14
CA THR A 115 3.14 10.44 -9.18
C THR A 115 3.75 10.65 -10.55
N ARG A 116 5.06 10.87 -10.61
CA ARG A 116 5.85 10.95 -11.84
C ARG A 116 7.02 9.96 -11.80
N PRO A 117 7.49 9.47 -12.96
CA PRO A 117 8.71 8.67 -13.02
C PRO A 117 9.87 9.41 -12.36
N PHE A 118 10.66 8.66 -11.59
CA PHE A 118 11.80 9.18 -10.83
C PHE A 118 12.97 8.20 -10.97
N ARG A 119 14.19 8.74 -11.06
CA ARG A 119 15.45 7.98 -11.03
C ARG A 119 16.20 8.33 -9.76
N VAL A 120 16.66 7.31 -9.05
CA VAL A 120 17.37 7.47 -7.78
C VAL A 120 18.75 8.09 -8.00
N GLY A 121 19.37 7.82 -9.17
CA GLY A 121 20.75 8.20 -9.48
C GLY A 121 21.76 7.07 -9.24
N ASP A 122 21.27 5.87 -8.92
CA ASP A 122 22.06 4.65 -8.81
C ASP A 122 21.78 3.80 -10.05
N GLU A 123 22.78 3.62 -10.91
CA GLU A 123 22.57 3.06 -12.25
C GLU A 123 22.09 1.59 -12.23
N GLU A 124 22.62 0.78 -11.31
CA GLU A 124 22.22 -0.62 -11.17
C GLU A 124 20.76 -0.72 -10.71
N PHE A 125 20.38 0.10 -9.73
CA PHE A 125 19.01 0.16 -9.24
C PHE A 125 18.04 0.71 -10.30
N ASP A 126 18.38 1.81 -10.97
CA ASP A 126 17.54 2.46 -11.98
C ASP A 126 17.36 1.59 -13.24
N ARG A 127 18.26 0.64 -13.51
CA ARG A 127 18.09 -0.39 -14.57
C ARG A 127 17.18 -1.54 -14.13
N SER A 128 17.12 -1.82 -12.84
CA SER A 128 16.40 -2.98 -12.29
C SER A 128 14.96 -2.65 -11.91
N TYR A 129 14.67 -1.38 -11.57
CA TYR A 129 13.39 -0.94 -11.04
C TYR A 129 12.80 0.27 -11.76
N VAL A 130 11.47 0.27 -11.90
CA VAL A 130 10.70 1.47 -12.23
C VAL A 130 10.20 2.09 -10.94
N VAL A 131 10.52 3.36 -10.72
CA VAL A 131 10.07 4.13 -9.56
C VAL A 131 9.20 5.30 -10.01
N GLN A 132 8.06 5.47 -9.35
CA GLN A 132 7.19 6.62 -9.51
C GLN A 132 6.92 7.24 -8.14
N ALA A 133 7.04 8.57 -8.02
CA ALA A 133 6.80 9.26 -6.77
C ALA A 133 6.17 10.63 -6.97
N ASN A 134 5.43 11.12 -5.96
CA ASN A 134 4.92 12.50 -5.96
C ASN A 134 6.00 13.53 -5.55
N ASP A 135 6.96 13.10 -4.72
CA ASP A 135 8.09 13.91 -4.25
C ASP A 135 9.42 13.18 -4.54
N PRO A 136 10.15 13.56 -5.60
CA PRO A 136 11.45 12.98 -5.96
C PRO A 136 12.53 13.12 -4.89
N GLU A 137 12.52 14.20 -4.10
CA GLU A 137 13.55 14.43 -3.09
C GLU A 137 13.34 13.48 -1.91
N MET A 138 12.10 13.40 -1.42
CA MET A 138 11.74 12.42 -0.39
C MET A 138 11.93 10.98 -0.88
N ALA A 139 11.64 10.69 -2.15
CA ALA A 139 11.90 9.38 -2.75
C ALA A 139 13.39 9.03 -2.76
N ARG A 140 14.27 10.00 -3.07
CA ARG A 140 15.73 9.80 -3.04
C ARG A 140 16.22 9.47 -1.63
N GLU A 141 15.77 10.24 -0.64
CA GLU A 141 16.14 10.04 0.77
C GLU A 141 15.63 8.68 1.29
N PHE A 142 14.38 8.34 0.99
CA PHE A 142 13.80 7.05 1.35
C PHE A 142 14.54 5.88 0.69
N LEU A 143 14.89 5.99 -0.59
CA LEU A 143 15.62 4.96 -1.33
C LEU A 143 17.14 5.02 -1.08
N ALA A 144 17.55 5.29 0.16
CA ALA A 144 18.92 5.15 0.61
C ALA A 144 19.41 3.69 0.49
N ALA A 145 20.74 3.50 0.48
CA ALA A 145 21.36 2.19 0.24
C ALA A 145 20.80 1.02 1.09
N PRO A 146 20.53 1.17 2.41
CA PRO A 146 19.96 0.08 3.20
C PRO A 146 18.57 -0.36 2.72
N ILE A 147 17.77 0.58 2.23
CA ILE A 147 16.41 0.32 1.72
C ILE A 147 16.49 -0.33 0.35
N ARG A 148 17.39 0.12 -0.53
CA ARG A 148 17.66 -0.55 -1.81
C ARG A 148 18.07 -2.01 -1.61
N TRP A 149 18.94 -2.27 -0.64
CA TRP A 149 19.35 -3.64 -0.31
C TRP A 149 18.18 -4.50 0.21
N ALA A 150 17.29 -3.94 1.04
CA ALA A 150 16.07 -4.63 1.48
C ALA A 150 15.11 -4.93 0.32
N ILE A 151 15.00 -4.01 -0.65
CA ILE A 151 14.22 -4.19 -1.88
C ILE A 151 14.81 -5.34 -2.72
N ASP A 152 16.12 -5.39 -2.92
CA ASP A 152 16.78 -6.47 -3.65
C ASP A 152 16.60 -7.83 -2.98
N ASN A 153 16.67 -7.87 -1.64
CA ASN A 153 16.40 -9.10 -0.89
C ASN A 153 14.97 -9.60 -1.08
N LEU A 154 13.97 -8.69 -1.13
CA LEU A 154 12.61 -9.05 -1.50
C LEU A 154 12.51 -9.52 -2.94
N HIS A 155 13.23 -8.87 -3.86
CA HIS A 155 13.24 -9.24 -5.27
C HIS A 155 13.77 -10.65 -5.47
N ARG A 156 14.73 -11.12 -4.67
CA ARG A 156 15.22 -12.51 -4.72
C ARG A 156 14.18 -13.55 -4.32
N LEU A 157 13.15 -13.19 -3.55
CA LEU A 157 12.05 -14.08 -3.17
C LEU A 157 10.93 -14.16 -4.23
N ALA A 158 10.89 -13.19 -5.14
CA ALA A 158 9.81 -12.94 -6.07
C ALA A 158 9.73 -13.83 -7.33
N PRO A 159 10.82 -14.40 -7.88
CA PRO A 159 10.72 -15.19 -9.10
C PRO A 159 9.76 -16.39 -8.93
N PRO A 160 8.90 -16.66 -9.94
CA PRO A 160 8.83 -15.98 -11.24
C PRO A 160 7.90 -14.74 -11.29
N GLY A 161 7.10 -14.47 -10.25
CA GLY A 161 5.96 -13.53 -10.33
C GLY A 161 6.30 -12.04 -10.21
N GLY A 162 7.43 -11.68 -9.60
CA GLY A 162 7.80 -10.27 -9.35
C GLY A 162 7.34 -9.74 -7.98
N MET A 163 7.47 -8.43 -7.76
CA MET A 163 7.09 -7.76 -6.52
C MET A 163 6.55 -6.35 -6.76
N LEU A 164 5.84 -5.81 -5.77
CA LEU A 164 5.36 -4.44 -5.72
C LEU A 164 5.68 -3.84 -4.36
N ILE A 165 6.16 -2.60 -4.35
CA ILE A 165 6.14 -1.74 -3.18
C ILE A 165 5.28 -0.53 -3.53
N SER A 166 4.23 -0.30 -2.74
CA SER A 166 3.32 0.82 -2.91
C SER A 166 3.14 1.54 -1.58
N ILE A 167 3.45 2.83 -1.57
CA ILE A 167 3.29 3.73 -0.45
C ILE A 167 2.21 4.73 -0.83
N ASN A 168 1.23 4.88 0.05
CA ASN A 168 0.24 5.95 -0.03
C ASN A 168 0.07 6.57 1.37
N PRO A 169 -0.74 7.63 1.51
CA PRO A 169 -0.86 8.31 2.80
C PRO A 169 -1.32 7.42 3.95
N GLU A 170 -2.04 6.33 3.71
CA GLU A 170 -2.59 5.49 4.77
C GLU A 170 -1.72 4.28 5.09
N ARG A 171 -0.92 3.79 4.13
CA ARG A 171 -0.22 2.52 4.28
C ARG A 171 1.00 2.36 3.36
N LEU A 172 1.92 1.52 3.82
CA LEU A 172 2.89 0.80 3.02
C LEU A 172 2.33 -0.59 2.68
N LEU A 173 2.37 -0.95 1.40
CA LEU A 173 2.09 -2.28 0.87
C LEU A 173 3.36 -2.84 0.23
N VAL A 174 3.81 -3.99 0.72
CA VAL A 174 4.82 -4.82 0.07
C VAL A 174 4.13 -6.09 -0.39
N GLN A 175 4.19 -6.39 -1.68
CA GLN A 175 3.61 -7.59 -2.28
C GLN A 175 4.69 -8.37 -3.01
N VAL A 176 4.73 -9.67 -2.77
CA VAL A 176 5.56 -10.64 -3.50
C VAL A 176 4.61 -11.55 -4.25
N ASP A 177 4.76 -11.68 -5.55
CA ASP A 177 3.83 -12.41 -6.43
C ASP A 177 4.07 -13.93 -6.37
N ARG A 178 4.14 -14.46 -5.13
CA ARG A 178 4.31 -15.86 -4.75
C ARG A 178 3.68 -16.14 -3.38
N ASP A 179 3.22 -17.36 -3.14
CA ASP A 179 2.83 -17.84 -1.80
C ASP A 179 4.10 -18.20 -1.00
N LEU A 180 4.51 -17.30 -0.11
CA LEU A 180 5.63 -17.51 0.81
C LEU A 180 5.17 -18.26 2.08
N GLY A 181 3.87 -18.51 2.24
CA GLY A 181 3.31 -19.21 3.39
C GLY A 181 3.81 -20.65 3.54
N ALA A 182 4.25 -21.27 2.45
CA ALA A 182 4.80 -22.62 2.44
C ALA A 182 6.14 -22.76 3.19
N GLY A 183 6.91 -21.66 3.33
CA GLY A 183 8.23 -21.67 3.98
C GLY A 183 8.33 -20.64 5.08
N ALA A 184 8.51 -21.08 6.33
CA ALA A 184 8.59 -20.19 7.49
C ALA A 184 9.71 -19.16 7.38
N ASP A 185 10.89 -19.58 6.92
CA ASP A 185 12.05 -18.69 6.79
C ASP A 185 11.86 -17.65 5.68
N ALA A 186 11.32 -18.05 4.52
CA ALA A 186 11.03 -17.13 3.43
C ALA A 186 9.96 -16.09 3.82
N LEU A 187 8.89 -16.53 4.51
CA LEU A 187 7.86 -15.64 5.02
C LEU A 187 8.42 -14.67 6.06
N ALA A 188 9.20 -15.18 7.01
CA ALA A 188 9.82 -14.37 8.05
C ALA A 188 10.82 -13.36 7.46
N HIS A 189 11.61 -13.76 6.48
CA HIS A 189 12.55 -12.91 5.77
C HIS A 189 11.82 -11.80 5.00
N ALA A 190 10.76 -12.11 4.26
CA ALA A 190 9.97 -11.12 3.55
C ALA A 190 9.35 -10.08 4.50
N VAL A 191 8.83 -10.53 5.64
CA VAL A 191 8.30 -9.63 6.67
C VAL A 191 9.41 -8.75 7.24
N GLN A 192 10.58 -9.32 7.56
CA GLN A 192 11.72 -8.56 8.05
C GLN A 192 12.14 -7.46 7.06
N GLN A 193 12.27 -7.78 5.76
CA GLN A 193 12.61 -6.77 4.75
C GLN A 193 11.53 -5.69 4.62
N ALA A 194 10.24 -6.07 4.68
CA ALA A 194 9.14 -5.11 4.67
C ALA A 194 9.17 -4.17 5.89
N LEU A 195 9.56 -4.67 7.07
CA LEU A 195 9.73 -3.86 8.27
C LEU A 195 10.96 -2.94 8.18
N THR A 196 12.07 -3.39 7.59
CA THR A 196 13.22 -2.53 7.28
C THR A 196 12.80 -1.37 6.36
N ILE A 197 12.03 -1.66 5.31
CA ILE A 197 11.49 -0.64 4.39
C ILE A 197 10.55 0.32 5.13
N HIS A 198 9.69 -0.20 6.00
CA HIS A 198 8.82 0.62 6.85
C HIS A 198 9.61 1.59 7.73
N ASP A 199 10.67 1.11 8.39
CA ASP A 199 11.46 1.94 9.29
C ASP A 199 12.23 3.02 8.54
N GLY A 200 12.83 2.68 7.39
CA GLY A 200 13.47 3.68 6.53
C GLY A 200 12.49 4.74 6.01
N LEU A 201 11.25 4.35 5.69
CA LEU A 201 10.20 5.28 5.31
C LEU A 201 9.85 6.25 6.44
N LEU A 202 9.60 5.73 7.65
CA LEU A 202 9.26 6.59 8.79
C LEU A 202 10.42 7.52 9.16
N GLN A 203 11.67 7.03 9.12
CA GLN A 203 12.86 7.84 9.36
C GLN A 203 13.03 8.93 8.32
N GLY A 204 12.91 8.60 7.02
CA GLY A 204 13.02 9.57 5.93
C GLY A 204 11.94 10.66 6.02
N VAL A 205 10.68 10.28 6.27
CA VAL A 205 9.60 11.27 6.46
C VAL A 205 9.85 12.13 7.69
N ALA A 206 10.25 11.54 8.82
CA ALA A 206 10.53 12.31 10.04
C ALA A 206 11.68 13.30 9.84
N ALA A 207 12.77 12.89 9.17
CA ALA A 207 13.90 13.75 8.84
C ALA A 207 13.47 14.91 7.93
N ARG A 208 12.71 14.62 6.87
CA ARG A 208 12.21 15.63 5.94
C ARG A 208 11.24 16.61 6.60
N MET A 209 10.37 16.12 7.49
CA MET A 209 9.47 16.99 8.27
C MET A 209 10.23 17.86 9.27
N ALA A 210 11.34 17.37 9.84
CA ALA A 210 12.18 18.13 10.76
C ALA A 210 12.97 19.26 10.08
N GLN A 211 13.28 19.13 8.79
CA GLN A 211 13.89 20.22 8.01
C GLN A 211 12.96 21.45 7.87
N GLY A 212 11.67 21.28 8.16
CA GLY A 212 10.66 22.32 8.00
C GLY A 212 10.32 22.57 6.53
N VAL A 213 9.13 23.14 6.29
CA VAL A 213 8.82 23.70 4.98
C VAL A 213 9.41 25.09 4.96
N SER A 214 10.57 25.25 4.31
CA SER A 214 10.99 26.58 3.89
C SER A 214 9.97 27.04 2.86
N ILE A 215 8.99 27.84 3.29
CA ILE A 215 8.19 28.64 2.37
C ILE A 215 9.18 29.61 1.78
N VAL A 216 9.82 29.19 0.68
CA VAL A 216 10.53 30.11 -0.19
C VAL A 216 9.44 31.08 -0.60
N ALA A 217 9.45 32.28 -0.01
CA ALA A 217 8.75 33.39 -0.58
C ALA A 217 9.31 33.46 -1.99
N VAL A 218 8.56 32.93 -2.95
CA VAL A 218 8.77 33.25 -4.34
C VAL A 218 8.60 34.77 -4.31
N GLY A 219 9.74 35.48 -4.26
CA GLY A 219 9.76 36.93 -4.35
C GLY A 219 8.85 37.29 -5.51
N PRO A 220 8.06 38.37 -5.40
CA PRO A 220 6.91 38.62 -6.27
C PRO A 220 7.26 38.20 -7.68
N THR A 221 6.74 37.05 -8.14
CA THR A 221 6.87 36.68 -9.55
C THR A 221 6.41 37.92 -10.28
N PRO A 222 7.24 38.49 -11.19
CA PRO A 222 6.85 39.65 -11.94
C PRO A 222 5.41 39.44 -12.38
N ALA A 223 4.51 40.38 -12.03
CA ALA A 223 3.06 40.18 -12.17
C ALA A 223 2.66 39.77 -13.61
N GLU A 224 3.56 39.98 -14.57
CA GLU A 224 3.46 39.63 -15.98
C GLU A 224 3.64 38.12 -16.29
N GLU A 225 4.34 37.33 -15.46
CA GLU A 225 4.56 35.89 -15.73
C GLU A 225 3.57 34.96 -15.00
N ALA A 226 2.99 35.43 -13.89
CA ALA A 226 1.96 34.70 -13.17
C ALA A 226 0.62 34.89 -13.89
N GLY A 227 0.40 34.14 -14.97
CA GLY A 227 -0.87 34.13 -15.70
C GLY A 227 -2.10 34.01 -14.79
N PRO A 228 -3.32 34.26 -15.32
CA PRO A 228 -4.53 34.38 -14.51
C PRO A 228 -4.75 33.15 -13.61
N PRO A 229 -5.23 33.35 -12.36
CA PRO A 229 -5.43 32.25 -11.43
C PRO A 229 -6.42 31.23 -12.00
N ILE A 230 -6.12 29.94 -11.85
CA ILE A 230 -6.94 28.85 -12.38
C ILE A 230 -7.95 28.37 -11.33
N CYS A 231 -9.24 28.35 -11.68
CA CYS A 231 -10.28 27.80 -10.82
C CYS A 231 -10.12 26.28 -10.68
N LYS A 232 -10.07 25.78 -9.44
CA LYS A 232 -9.89 24.34 -9.16
C LYS A 232 -11.16 23.51 -9.28
N VAL A 233 -12.29 24.14 -9.66
CA VAL A 233 -13.56 23.45 -9.93
C VAL A 233 -13.68 23.14 -11.43
N CYS A 234 -13.59 24.14 -12.30
CA CYS A 234 -13.71 23.97 -13.75
C CYS A 234 -12.38 23.82 -14.49
N GLY A 235 -11.26 24.24 -13.90
CA GLY A 235 -9.94 24.22 -14.55
C GLY A 235 -9.64 25.40 -15.46
N GLU A 236 -10.53 26.39 -15.56
CA GLU A 236 -10.37 27.57 -16.42
C GLU A 236 -9.72 28.77 -15.69
N PRO A 237 -9.05 29.67 -16.42
CA PRO A 237 -8.53 30.92 -15.87
C PRO A 237 -9.65 31.86 -15.39
N ILE A 238 -9.39 32.54 -14.28
CA ILE A 238 -10.30 33.51 -13.66
C ILE A 238 -9.86 34.91 -14.12
N LEU A 239 -10.58 35.48 -15.07
CA LEU A 239 -10.30 36.79 -15.69
C LEU A 239 -10.97 37.98 -14.96
N ALA A 240 -11.51 37.73 -13.76
CA ALA A 240 -12.37 38.61 -12.97
C ALA A 240 -13.79 38.83 -13.57
N PRO A 241 -14.81 39.10 -12.72
CA PRO A 241 -14.79 39.04 -11.25
C PRO A 241 -14.76 37.60 -10.72
N GLY A 242 -14.06 37.40 -9.60
CA GLY A 242 -13.88 36.09 -8.95
C GLY A 242 -14.17 36.13 -7.46
N VAL A 243 -14.03 34.99 -6.78
CA VAL A 243 -14.09 34.91 -5.32
C VAL A 243 -12.87 34.19 -4.78
N LEU A 244 -12.33 34.70 -3.67
CA LEU A 244 -11.32 34.01 -2.88
C LEU A 244 -11.99 33.35 -1.67
N CYS A 245 -11.54 32.15 -1.32
CA CYS A 245 -11.86 31.60 0.00
C CYS A 245 -11.29 32.51 1.10
N ALA A 246 -12.12 32.94 2.05
CA ALA A 246 -11.67 33.82 3.13
C ALA A 246 -10.62 33.17 4.06
N SER A 247 -10.61 31.83 4.13
CA SER A 247 -9.68 31.06 4.97
C SER A 247 -8.35 30.76 4.28
N CYS A 248 -8.38 30.13 3.11
CA CYS A 248 -7.18 29.63 2.42
C CYS A 248 -6.77 30.45 1.19
N ARG A 249 -7.51 31.53 0.87
CA ARG A 249 -7.31 32.40 -0.30
C ARG A 249 -7.27 31.70 -1.66
N THR A 250 -7.83 30.49 -1.75
CA THR A 250 -7.93 29.78 -3.04
C THR A 250 -8.92 30.50 -3.95
N PRO A 251 -8.56 30.77 -5.22
CA PRO A 251 -9.41 31.47 -6.15
C PRO A 251 -10.42 30.55 -6.85
N HIS A 252 -11.64 31.06 -7.04
CA HIS A 252 -12.74 30.39 -7.73
C HIS A 252 -13.50 31.39 -8.62
N HIS A 253 -14.13 30.91 -9.69
CA HIS A 253 -15.22 31.67 -10.33
C HIS A 253 -16.39 31.79 -9.36
N ARG A 254 -17.13 32.90 -9.46
CA ARG A 254 -18.32 33.12 -8.66
C ARG A 254 -19.32 31.97 -8.80
N ASP A 255 -19.62 31.57 -10.03
CA ASP A 255 -20.58 30.52 -10.33
C ASP A 255 -20.11 29.16 -9.81
N CYS A 256 -18.82 28.85 -9.94
CA CYS A 256 -18.23 27.63 -9.37
C CYS A 256 -18.35 27.60 -7.84
N TRP A 257 -18.18 28.74 -7.18
CA TRP A 257 -18.37 28.82 -5.74
C TRP A 257 -19.84 28.65 -5.35
N GLU A 258 -20.76 29.31 -6.04
CA GLU A 258 -22.21 29.21 -5.76
C GLU A 258 -22.72 27.79 -6.02
N PHE A 259 -22.20 27.11 -7.05
CA PHE A 259 -22.49 25.72 -7.35
C PHE A 259 -21.99 24.75 -6.27
N VAL A 260 -20.73 24.87 -5.83
CA VAL A 260 -20.14 23.97 -4.81
C VAL A 260 -20.60 24.32 -3.39
N GLY A 261 -20.91 25.60 -3.15
CA GLY A 261 -21.31 26.17 -1.87
C GLY A 261 -20.17 26.45 -0.89
N ARG A 262 -18.94 25.97 -1.17
CA ARG A 262 -17.75 26.09 -0.30
C ARG A 262 -16.45 25.95 -1.09
N CYS A 263 -15.30 26.16 -0.44
CA CYS A 263 -13.99 25.98 -1.10
C CYS A 263 -13.78 24.52 -1.54
N SER A 264 -13.50 24.30 -2.83
CA SER A 264 -13.33 22.94 -3.39
C SER A 264 -12.03 22.24 -2.98
N ILE A 265 -11.07 22.95 -2.41
CA ILE A 265 -9.78 22.37 -1.99
C ILE A 265 -9.83 21.85 -0.56
N TYR A 266 -10.33 22.66 0.38
CA TYR A 266 -10.29 22.35 1.81
C TYR A 266 -11.67 22.30 2.48
N GLY A 267 -12.76 22.62 1.76
CA GLY A 267 -14.11 22.61 2.33
C GLY A 267 -14.41 23.77 3.28
N CYS A 268 -13.59 24.83 3.29
CA CYS A 268 -13.77 26.01 4.14
C CYS A 268 -15.06 26.78 3.81
N ASP A 269 -15.63 27.39 4.85
CA ASP A 269 -16.75 28.32 4.77
C ASP A 269 -16.24 29.77 4.78
N GLY A 270 -16.72 30.58 3.83
CA GLY A 270 -16.37 32.01 3.73
C GLY A 270 -15.78 32.40 2.38
N LYS A 271 -16.34 33.46 1.78
CA LYS A 271 -15.92 34.01 0.48
C LYS A 271 -15.63 35.50 0.60
N GLN A 272 -14.60 35.95 -0.11
CA GLN A 272 -14.28 37.35 -0.33
C GLN A 272 -14.38 37.64 -1.83
N SER A 273 -15.26 38.56 -2.21
CA SER A 273 -15.42 38.97 -3.60
C SER A 273 -14.18 39.72 -4.08
N ILE A 274 -13.69 39.39 -5.27
CA ILE A 274 -12.68 40.16 -5.98
C ILE A 274 -13.42 41.02 -7.02
N PRO A 275 -13.39 42.36 -6.90
CA PRO A 275 -13.97 43.23 -7.92
C PRO A 275 -13.24 43.05 -9.26
N ALA A 276 -13.96 43.34 -10.35
CA ALA A 276 -13.40 43.37 -11.70
C ALA A 276 -12.40 44.51 -11.87
#